data_AF-A0A1Z5S8Y6-F1
#
_entry.id   AF-A0A1Z5S8Y6-F1
#
_cell.length_a   1.000
_cell.length_b   1.000
_cell.length_c   1.000
_cell.angle_alpha   90.00
_cell.angle_beta   90.00
_cell.angle_gamma   90.00
#
_symmetry.space_group_name_H-M   'P 1'
#
loop_
_entity.id
_entity.type
_entity.pdbx_description
1 polymer ?
#
loop_
_entity_poly.entity_id
_entity_poly.type
_entity_poly.pdbx_seq_one_letter_code
_entity_poly.pdbx_strand_id
1 'polypeptide(L)'
;MAPAAARLRNPATDSEVVLALRVLEGCCLLCPACAAAAHRYNAVKVVLNILMTRGILEQRACLDTLLALLVDCSENLTDFKEQDGLNKIAAIVKDANRDDNVKMFRVSASLLWKCKRKLRRSFLRV
;
A
#
# COMPACT_ATOMS: atom_id res chain seq x y z
N MET A 1 8.72 -12.64 -26.95
CA MET A 1 7.82 -11.51 -27.24
C MET A 1 7.71 -10.65 -25.98
N ALA A 2 8.52 -9.59 -25.84
CA ALA A 2 8.41 -8.68 -24.70
C ALA A 2 7.14 -7.83 -24.86
N PRO A 3 6.34 -7.60 -23.80
CA PRO A 3 5.17 -6.76 -23.91
C PRO A 3 5.63 -5.32 -24.18
N ALA A 4 5.11 -4.73 -25.25
CA ALA A 4 5.36 -3.33 -25.57
C ALA A 4 4.87 -2.48 -24.39
N ALA A 5 5.80 -1.84 -23.67
CA ALA A 5 5.49 -0.94 -22.58
C ALA A 5 4.64 0.22 -23.15
N ALA A 6 3.34 0.20 -22.87
CA ALA A 6 2.44 1.29 -23.19
C ALA A 6 3.02 2.57 -22.57
N ARG A 7 3.52 3.48 -23.41
CA ARG A 7 4.05 4.76 -22.95
C ARG A 7 2.87 5.60 -22.44
N LEU A 8 2.68 5.61 -21.13
CA LEU A 8 1.75 6.51 -20.46
C LEU A 8 2.19 7.96 -20.73
N ARG A 9 1.46 8.66 -21.60
CA ARG A 9 1.80 10.02 -22.06
C ARG A 9 1.35 11.13 -21.10
N ASN A 10 0.52 10.80 -20.12
CA ASN A 10 -0.06 11.77 -19.19
C ASN A 10 0.28 11.39 -17.74
N PRO A 11 0.43 12.36 -16.83
CA PRO A 11 0.52 12.08 -15.41
C PRO A 11 -0.76 11.34 -14.97
N ALA A 12 -0.60 10.28 -14.18
CA ALA A 12 -1.74 9.50 -13.69
C ALA A 12 -2.70 10.38 -12.89
N THR A 13 -3.98 10.23 -13.19
CA THR A 13 -5.07 10.86 -12.45
C THR A 13 -5.16 10.25 -11.05
N ASP A 14 -5.70 11.02 -10.12
CA ASP A 14 -5.90 10.62 -8.73
C ASP A 14 -6.71 9.31 -8.62
N SER A 15 -7.74 9.14 -9.47
CA SER A 15 -8.52 7.90 -9.54
C SER A 15 -7.73 6.69 -10.04
N GLU A 16 -6.87 6.87 -11.04
CA GLU A 16 -5.99 5.79 -11.53
C GLU A 16 -4.97 5.39 -10.46
N VAL A 17 -4.41 6.35 -9.73
CA VAL A 17 -3.48 6.10 -8.63
C VAL A 17 -4.17 5.31 -7.52
N VAL A 18 -5.35 5.74 -7.08
CA VAL A 18 -6.12 5.03 -6.05
C VAL A 18 -6.49 3.62 -6.51
N LEU A 19 -6.94 3.46 -7.75
CA LEU A 19 -7.29 2.14 -8.30
C LEU A 19 -6.07 1.21 -8.34
N ALA A 20 -4.92 1.71 -8.82
CA ALA A 20 -3.68 0.93 -8.86
C ALA A 20 -3.21 0.50 -7.47
N LEU A 21 -3.29 1.40 -6.49
CA LEU A 21 -2.99 1.09 -5.08
C LEU A 21 -3.90 0.00 -4.52
N ARG A 22 -5.22 0.09 -4.77
CA ARG A 22 -6.20 -0.91 -4.34
C ARG A 22 -5.98 -2.29 -4.98
N VAL A 23 -5.61 -2.33 -6.27
CA VAL A 23 -5.28 -3.57 -6.96
C VAL A 23 -4.01 -4.18 -6.35
N LEU A 24 -2.97 -3.37 -6.13
CA LEU A 24 -1.72 -3.83 -5.51
C LEU A 24 -1.95 -4.34 -4.08
N GLU A 25 -2.73 -3.62 -3.28
CA GLU A 25 -3.18 -4.04 -1.94
C GLU A 25 -3.82 -5.43 -2.01
N GLY A 26 -4.82 -5.62 -2.87
CA GLY A 26 -5.51 -6.90 -3.06
C GLY A 26 -4.55 -8.04 -3.46
N CYS A 27 -3.65 -7.79 -4.41
CA CYS A 27 -2.65 -8.78 -4.85
C CYS A 27 -1.75 -9.22 -3.68
N CYS A 28 -1.24 -8.27 -2.88
CA CYS A 28 -0.34 -8.60 -1.76
C CYS A 28 -1.07 -9.32 -0.62
N LEU A 29 -2.37 -9.07 -0.44
CA LEU A 29 -3.18 -9.76 0.57
C LEU A 29 -3.51 -11.20 0.18
N LEU A 30 -3.74 -11.45 -1.11
CA LEU A 30 -4.12 -12.75 -1.66
C LEU A 30 -2.89 -13.65 -1.90
N CYS A 31 -1.77 -13.07 -2.32
CA CYS A 31 -0.60 -13.82 -2.75
C CYS A 31 0.69 -13.24 -2.12
N PRO A 32 1.35 -13.96 -1.20
CA PRO A 32 2.60 -13.52 -0.59
C PRO A 32 3.73 -13.28 -1.61
N ALA A 33 3.76 -14.03 -2.71
CA ALA A 33 4.74 -13.83 -3.77
C ALA A 33 4.59 -12.46 -4.47
N CYS A 34 3.39 -11.85 -4.44
CA CYS A 34 3.19 -10.50 -4.96
C CYS A 34 3.89 -9.44 -4.09
N ALA A 35 3.91 -9.59 -2.77
CA ALA A 35 4.65 -8.68 -1.89
C ALA A 35 6.17 -8.77 -2.16
N ALA A 36 6.70 -9.98 -2.34
CA ALA A 36 8.10 -10.20 -2.73
C ALA A 36 8.41 -9.67 -4.14
N ALA A 37 7.48 -9.80 -5.09
CA ALA A 37 7.64 -9.21 -6.42
C ALA A 37 7.62 -7.68 -6.35
N ALA A 38 6.78 -7.09 -5.50
CA ALA A 38 6.68 -5.65 -5.32
C ALA A 38 7.98 -5.03 -4.77
N HIS A 39 8.69 -5.75 -3.90
CA HIS A 39 10.04 -5.37 -3.45
C HIS A 39 10.99 -5.13 -4.64
N ARG A 40 11.00 -6.04 -5.63
CA ARG A 40 11.86 -5.93 -6.83
C ARG A 40 11.61 -4.67 -7.65
N TYR A 41 10.43 -4.07 -7.53
CA TYR A 41 10.06 -2.82 -8.19
C TYR A 41 10.14 -1.59 -7.27
N ASN A 42 10.77 -1.71 -6.09
CA ASN A 42 10.87 -0.65 -5.09
C ASN A 42 9.50 -0.06 -4.70
N ALA A 43 8.47 -0.91 -4.64
CA ALA A 43 7.10 -0.46 -4.42
C ALA A 43 6.94 0.36 -3.14
N VAL A 44 7.63 -0.01 -2.06
CA VAL A 44 7.61 0.72 -0.78
C VAL A 44 8.03 2.19 -0.95
N LYS A 45 9.12 2.44 -1.68
CA LYS A 45 9.60 3.80 -1.96
C LYS A 45 8.60 4.60 -2.79
N VAL A 46 8.04 3.97 -3.83
CA VAL A 46 7.05 4.61 -4.71
C VAL A 46 5.79 4.97 -3.93
N VAL A 47 5.25 4.05 -3.13
CA VAL A 47 4.04 4.28 -2.33
C VAL A 47 4.28 5.34 -1.26
N LEU A 48 5.45 5.37 -0.61
CA LEU A 48 5.82 6.45 0.31
C LEU A 48 5.94 7.81 -0.38
N ASN A 49 6.42 7.86 -1.62
CA ASN A 49 6.48 9.12 -2.37
C ASN A 49 5.08 9.63 -2.71
N ILE A 50 4.18 8.74 -3.15
CA ILE A 50 2.77 9.09 -3.41
C ILE A 50 2.10 9.59 -2.12
N LEU A 51 2.33 8.88 -1.00
CA LEU A 51 1.83 9.25 0.33
C LEU A 51 2.24 10.69 0.71
N MET A 52 3.48 11.10 0.45
CA MET A 52 3.99 12.43 0.79
C MET A 52 3.56 13.54 -0.18
N THR A 53 3.18 13.20 -1.41
CA THR A 53 2.96 14.18 -2.50
C THR A 53 1.50 14.38 -2.90
N ARG A 54 0.63 13.39 -2.69
CA ARG A 54 -0.77 13.40 -3.14
C ARG A 54 -1.77 13.74 -2.02
N GLY A 55 -3.04 13.86 -2.39
CA GLY A 55 -4.14 14.24 -1.50
C GLY A 55 -4.58 13.15 -0.52
N ILE A 56 -5.65 13.44 0.21
CA ILE A 56 -6.15 12.62 1.34
C ILE A 56 -6.61 11.23 0.87
N LEU A 57 -7.24 11.14 -0.30
CA LEU A 57 -7.78 9.88 -0.83
C LEU A 57 -6.66 8.91 -1.21
N GLU A 58 -5.63 9.42 -1.89
CA GLU A 58 -4.45 8.66 -2.29
C GLU A 58 -3.65 8.24 -1.04
N GLN A 59 -3.53 9.12 -0.05
CA GLN A 59 -2.84 8.82 1.20
C GLN A 59 -3.47 7.65 1.93
N ARG A 60 -4.81 7.61 2.00
CA ARG A 60 -5.52 6.48 2.60
C ARG A 60 -5.22 5.18 1.85
N ALA A 61 -5.29 5.20 0.52
CA ALA A 61 -4.97 4.03 -0.30
C ALA A 61 -3.49 3.61 -0.14
N CYS A 62 -2.57 4.57 -0.01
CA CYS A 62 -1.15 4.31 0.24
C CYS A 62 -0.93 3.61 1.57
N LEU A 63 -1.59 4.04 2.65
CA LEU A 63 -1.46 3.43 3.95
C LEU A 63 -1.99 1.98 3.97
N ASP A 64 -3.16 1.74 3.37
CA ASP A 64 -3.74 0.39 3.21
C ASP A 64 -2.78 -0.51 2.38
N THR A 65 -2.21 0.03 1.29
CA THR A 65 -1.26 -0.69 0.42
C THR A 65 0.06 -0.98 1.12
N LEU A 66 0.61 -0.03 1.87
CA LEU A 66 1.82 -0.22 2.68
C LEU A 66 1.61 -1.35 3.69
N LEU A 67 0.46 -1.39 4.36
CA LEU A 67 0.15 -2.49 5.26
C LEU A 67 0.19 -3.84 4.53
N ALA A 68 -0.42 -3.93 3.35
CA ALA A 68 -0.40 -5.15 2.55
C ALA A 68 1.01 -5.56 2.07
N LEU A 69 1.86 -4.59 1.74
CA LEU A 69 3.26 -4.83 1.33
C LEU A 69 4.15 -5.30 2.48
N LEU A 70 3.93 -4.78 3.69
CA LEU A 70 4.78 -5.04 4.85
C LEU A 70 4.40 -6.31 5.60
N VAL A 71 3.12 -6.71 5.55
CA VAL A 71 2.65 -7.90 6.25
C VAL A 71 3.27 -9.15 5.63
N ASP A 72 3.99 -9.91 6.46
CA ASP A 72 4.66 -11.16 6.10
C ASP A 72 5.77 -11.02 5.03
N CYS A 73 6.34 -9.82 4.83
CA CYS A 73 7.49 -9.60 3.93
C CYS A 73 8.59 -8.78 4.61
N SER A 74 9.70 -9.46 4.94
CA SER A 74 10.86 -8.87 5.63
C SER A 74 11.60 -7.84 4.79
N GLU A 75 11.70 -8.06 3.49
CA GLU A 75 12.42 -7.23 2.53
C GLU A 75 11.74 -5.87 2.40
N ASN A 76 10.42 -5.86 2.18
CA ASN A 76 9.63 -4.63 2.17
C ASN A 76 9.70 -3.90 3.52
N LEU A 77 9.80 -4.62 4.65
CA LEU A 77 9.93 -4.00 5.96
C LEU A 77 11.29 -3.31 6.14
N THR A 78 12.36 -3.88 5.61
CA THR A 78 13.69 -3.27 5.60
C THR A 78 13.69 -2.00 4.74
N ASP A 79 13.17 -2.08 3.51
CA ASP A 79 13.03 -0.90 2.63
C ASP A 79 12.23 0.22 3.30
N PHE A 80 11.16 -0.13 4.02
CA PHE A 80 10.32 0.85 4.70
C PHE A 80 11.07 1.57 5.82
N LYS A 81 11.95 0.86 6.55
CA LYS A 81 12.81 1.46 7.57
C LYS A 81 13.87 2.36 6.94
N GLU A 82 14.54 1.90 5.89
CA GLU A 82 15.56 2.67 5.17
C GLU A 82 15.00 3.96 4.54
N GLN A 83 13.70 3.96 4.21
CA GLN A 83 12.99 5.13 3.69
C GLN A 83 12.40 6.03 4.78
N ASP A 84 12.74 5.84 6.06
CA ASP A 84 12.18 6.59 7.19
C ASP A 84 10.64 6.57 7.21
N GLY A 85 10.04 5.43 6.83
CA GLY A 85 8.60 5.31 6.60
C GLY A 85 7.76 5.71 7.82
N LEU A 86 8.22 5.38 9.03
CA LEU A 86 7.55 5.79 10.27
C LEU A 86 7.54 7.31 10.46
N ASN A 87 8.65 8.00 10.15
CA ASN A 87 8.75 9.45 10.28
C ASN A 87 7.85 10.15 9.26
N LYS A 88 7.79 9.63 8.03
CA LYS A 88 6.89 10.11 6.96
C LYS A 88 5.41 9.95 7.34
N ILE A 89 5.03 8.79 7.86
CA ILE A 89 3.66 8.58 8.37
C ILE A 89 3.38 9.52 9.55
N ALA A 90 4.30 9.63 10.52
CA ALA A 90 4.13 10.52 11.66
C ALA A 90 3.96 11.99 11.25
N ALA A 91 4.68 12.44 10.22
CA ALA A 91 4.52 13.79 9.68
C ALA A 91 3.10 14.04 9.12
N ILE A 92 2.52 13.05 8.44
CA ILE A 92 1.15 13.14 7.91
C ILE A 92 0.12 13.10 9.04
N VAL A 93 0.33 12.28 10.07
CA VAL A 93 -0.60 12.15 11.20
C VAL A 93 -0.56 13.38 12.13
N LYS A 94 0.58 14.07 12.23
CA LYS A 94 0.75 15.30 13.03
C LYS A 94 0.17 16.55 12.38
N ASP A 95 -0.16 16.50 11.09
CA ASP A 95 -0.75 17.63 10.39
C ASP A 95 -2.22 17.83 10.81
N ALA A 96 -2.44 18.78 11.72
CA ALA A 96 -3.72 19.06 12.38
C ALA A 96 -4.84 19.53 11.42
N ASN A 97 -4.49 19.95 10.19
CA ASN A 97 -5.45 20.40 9.17
C ASN A 97 -6.04 19.25 8.33
N ARG A 98 -5.66 17.98 8.58
CA ARG A 98 -6.03 16.83 7.74
C ARG A 98 -7.14 15.93 8.29
N ASP A 99 -7.82 16.40 9.34
CA ASP A 99 -9.09 15.96 9.96
C ASP A 99 -9.49 14.47 9.85
N ASP A 100 -9.78 13.84 11.00
CA ASP A 100 -10.48 12.56 11.31
C ASP A 100 -10.36 11.28 10.43
N ASN A 101 -9.82 11.35 9.21
CA ASN A 101 -9.74 10.29 8.21
C ASN A 101 -8.63 9.27 8.51
N VAL A 102 -7.61 9.69 9.28
CA VAL A 102 -6.55 8.81 9.81
C VAL A 102 -7.11 7.88 10.89
N LYS A 103 -8.16 8.28 11.64
CA LYS A 103 -8.82 7.38 12.60
C LYS A 103 -9.43 6.17 11.88
N MET A 104 -9.86 6.33 10.63
CA MET A 104 -10.35 5.23 9.81
C MET A 104 -9.26 4.25 9.35
N PHE A 105 -7.98 4.66 9.27
CA PHE A 105 -6.86 3.75 8.98
C PHE A 105 -6.73 2.62 10.02
N ARG A 106 -7.00 2.91 11.31
CA ARG A 106 -7.04 1.88 12.37
C ARG A 106 -8.14 0.84 12.12
N VAL A 107 -9.28 1.28 11.60
CA VAL A 107 -10.43 0.43 11.26
C VAL A 107 -10.12 -0.41 10.02
N SER A 108 -9.59 0.20 8.96
CA SER A 108 -9.14 -0.48 7.74
C SER A 108 -8.11 -1.57 8.05
N ALA A 109 -7.06 -1.24 8.80
CA ALA A 109 -6.01 -2.20 9.17
C ALA A 109 -6.56 -3.37 9.98
N SER A 110 -7.47 -3.11 10.92
CA SER A 110 -8.12 -4.14 11.73
C SER A 110 -9.05 -5.04 10.90
N LEU A 111 -9.79 -4.46 9.95
CA LEU A 111 -10.66 -5.20 9.03
C LEU A 111 -9.84 -6.01 8.03
N LEU A 112 -8.75 -5.46 7.50
CA LEU A 112 -7.81 -6.15 6.61
C LEU A 112 -7.17 -7.35 7.30
N TRP A 113 -6.73 -7.19 8.55
CA TRP A 113 -6.26 -8.32 9.36
C TRP A 113 -7.32 -9.40 9.54
N LYS A 114 -8.57 -9.00 9.87
CA LYS A 114 -9.69 -9.93 10.01
C LYS A 114 -10.01 -10.64 8.68
N CYS A 115 -9.98 -9.92 7.56
CA CYS A 115 -10.27 -10.43 6.23
C CYS A 115 -9.19 -11.41 5.77
N LYS A 116 -7.90 -11.06 5.91
CA LYS A 116 -6.78 -11.97 5.64
C LYS A 116 -6.85 -13.23 6.50
N ARG A 117 -7.16 -13.11 7.80
CA ARG A 117 -7.35 -14.27 8.69
C ARG A 117 -8.51 -15.15 8.21
N LYS A 118 -9.61 -14.56 7.73
CA LYS A 118 -10.78 -15.29 7.22
C LYS A 118 -10.49 -15.96 5.88
N LEU A 119 -9.81 -15.28 4.96
CA LEU A 119 -9.40 -15.85 3.67
C LEU A 119 -8.39 -16.98 3.85
N ARG A 120 -7.36 -16.78 4.67
CA ARG A 120 -6.35 -17.81 4.99
C ARG A 120 -7.00 -19.06 5.61
N ARG A 121 -8.00 -18.88 6.47
CA ARG A 121 -8.81 -19.99 7.04
C ARG A 121 -9.78 -20.66 6.05
N SER A 122 -10.07 -20.02 4.93
CA SER A 122 -10.95 -20.57 3.88
C SER A 122 -10.12 -21.34 2.85
N PHE A 123 -8.91 -20.86 2.55
CA PHE A 123 -7.96 -21.53 1.66
C PHE A 123 -7.23 -22.73 2.30
N LEU A 124 -7.04 -22.75 3.63
CA LEU A 124 -6.53 -23.93 4.35
C LEU A 124 -7.58 -25.04 4.60
N ARG A 125 -8.83 -24.82 4.18
CA ARG A 125 -9.95 -25.76 4.34
C ARG A 125 -10.38 -26.44 3.02
N VAL A 126 -9.65 -26.17 1.95
CA VAL A 126 -9.70 -26.86 0.66
C VAL A 126 -8.41 -27.64 0.52
#